data_AF-A0A963AMG3-F1
#
_entry.id   AF-A0A963AMG3-F1
#
_cell.length_a   1.000
_cell.length_b   1.000
_cell.length_c   1.000
_cell.angle_alpha   90.00
_cell.angle_beta   90.00
_cell.angle_gamma   90.00
#
_symmetry.space_group_name_H-M   'P 1'
#
loop_
_entity.id
_entity.type
_entity.pdbx_description
1 polymer ?
#
loop_
_entity_poly.entity_id
_entity_poly.type
_entity_poly.pdbx_seq_one_letter_code
_entity_poly.pdbx_strand_id
1 'polypeptide(L)'
;PTQEFLDEFTFLEKQGWDDSRIHVALIGDLHHGRTIHSKADGLKAFRSVTVDLVAPKELTLPASYKNRMEDNGFEIREWASIEEYLASGEISDCWYFTRLQLERMGDEVRERENELRQAVTFQQRWLDELPENTRFYHPLPRHREKPVIPSFLDGTSLNGWDGQSINGYFTRVIELAMVAGHMGGDFDGLGPVPEMKEKSFITEVPITRKSRVEDRFKVGIKPVDDGMVIDHIAKGCTPEEIWDRIFRIRRILQLNVRGSQGVFHTSHSLDFKGIISLPDILEISPTELKKLAAVSPGCTVNLIEERSVKAKYRLAMPPKIYNFTEISCKNRECVTWPGAFQNVPPHFYRTVGETFTCRYCGKRHEYGDIWDL
;
A
#
# COMPACT_ATOMS: atom_id res chain seq x y z
N PRO A 1 -6.78 -11.18 7.76
CA PRO A 1 -6.22 -10.72 9.05
C PRO A 1 -6.24 -11.81 10.12
N THR A 2 -7.38 -12.48 10.37
CA THR A 2 -7.51 -13.45 11.47
C THR A 2 -6.55 -14.66 11.36
N GLN A 3 -6.19 -15.04 10.13
CA GLN A 3 -5.20 -16.09 9.90
C GLN A 3 -3.81 -15.65 10.36
N GLU A 4 -3.47 -14.38 10.19
CA GLU A 4 -2.19 -13.83 10.66
C GLU A 4 -2.15 -13.94 12.18
N PHE A 5 -3.13 -13.33 12.87
CA PHE A 5 -3.19 -13.32 14.33
C PHE A 5 -3.10 -14.73 14.97
N LEU A 6 -3.77 -15.73 14.39
CA LEU A 6 -3.69 -17.09 14.92
C LEU A 6 -2.33 -17.76 14.65
N ASP A 7 -1.64 -17.39 13.56
CA ASP A 7 -0.31 -17.90 13.26
C ASP A 7 0.71 -17.32 14.26
N GLU A 8 0.72 -16.00 14.48
CA GLU A 8 1.63 -15.38 15.45
C GLU A 8 1.36 -15.87 16.87
N PHE A 9 0.08 -16.03 17.24
CA PHE A 9 -0.29 -16.64 18.51
C PHE A 9 0.31 -18.05 18.65
N THR A 10 0.23 -18.86 17.59
CA THR A 10 0.77 -20.22 17.59
C THR A 10 2.31 -20.23 17.66
N PHE A 11 2.98 -19.27 17.02
CA PHE A 11 4.43 -19.14 17.09
C PHE A 11 4.89 -18.71 18.48
N LEU A 12 4.20 -17.76 19.11
CA LEU A 12 4.46 -17.35 20.49
C LEU A 12 4.24 -18.52 21.46
N GLU A 13 3.15 -19.26 21.32
CA GLU A 13 2.87 -20.45 22.13
C GLU A 13 4.00 -21.48 22.00
N LYS A 14 4.47 -21.76 20.77
CA LYS A 14 5.63 -22.65 20.53
C LYS A 14 6.89 -22.20 21.26
N GLN A 15 7.12 -20.90 21.35
CA GLN A 15 8.29 -20.31 22.01
C GLN A 15 8.10 -20.09 23.52
N GLY A 16 6.97 -20.53 24.10
CA GLY A 16 6.68 -20.31 25.51
C GLY A 16 6.40 -18.85 25.86
N TRP A 17 5.77 -18.12 24.93
CA TRP A 17 5.43 -16.69 25.02
C TRP A 17 6.64 -15.74 25.00
N ASP A 18 7.81 -16.23 24.58
CA ASP A 18 8.97 -15.39 24.31
C ASP A 18 8.80 -14.71 22.95
N ASP A 19 8.76 -13.37 22.94
CA ASP A 19 8.67 -12.52 21.75
C ASP A 19 10.03 -11.89 21.37
N SER A 20 11.13 -12.32 22.01
CA SER A 20 12.46 -11.74 21.78
C SER A 20 12.99 -11.98 20.38
N ARG A 21 12.77 -13.17 19.81
CA ARG A 21 13.24 -13.53 18.47
C ARG A 21 12.39 -14.60 17.82
N ILE A 22 12.27 -14.55 16.50
CA ILE A 22 11.74 -15.65 15.69
C ILE A 22 12.62 -15.88 14.46
N HIS A 23 12.83 -17.15 14.15
CA HIS A 23 13.41 -17.59 12.89
C HIS A 23 12.41 -18.51 12.22
N VAL A 24 11.89 -18.12 11.04
CA VAL A 24 10.82 -18.85 10.36
C VAL A 24 11.17 -19.13 8.90
N ALA A 25 10.94 -20.35 8.44
CA ALA A 25 11.04 -20.74 7.04
C ALA A 25 9.66 -20.69 6.37
N LEU A 26 9.51 -19.86 5.35
CA LEU A 26 8.29 -19.72 4.54
C LEU A 26 8.47 -20.50 3.24
N ILE A 27 7.66 -21.55 3.04
CA ILE A 27 7.91 -22.57 2.01
C ILE A 27 6.69 -22.73 1.08
N GLY A 28 6.93 -22.77 -0.23
CA GLY A 28 5.91 -23.08 -1.25
C GLY A 28 5.62 -21.94 -2.24
N ASP A 29 4.34 -21.62 -2.46
CA ASP A 29 3.90 -20.52 -3.33
C ASP A 29 3.90 -19.19 -2.56
N LEU A 30 5.05 -18.51 -2.57
CA LEU A 30 5.22 -17.21 -1.93
C LEU A 30 4.70 -16.07 -2.82
N HIS A 31 4.53 -16.33 -4.12
CA HIS A 31 4.05 -15.36 -5.08
C HIS A 31 2.57 -15.02 -4.84
N HIS A 32 1.71 -16.04 -4.71
CA HIS A 32 0.26 -15.87 -4.55
C HIS A 32 -0.22 -16.10 -3.11
N GLY A 33 0.67 -16.55 -2.21
CA GLY A 33 0.36 -16.85 -0.83
C GLY A 33 -0.04 -15.63 0.01
N ARG A 34 -1.33 -15.27 0.03
CA ARG A 34 -1.85 -14.14 0.83
C ARG A 34 -1.47 -14.18 2.31
N THR A 35 -1.31 -15.38 2.88
CA THR A 35 -0.85 -15.56 4.27
C THR A 35 0.62 -15.15 4.42
N ILE A 36 1.48 -15.49 3.47
CA ILE A 36 2.89 -15.06 3.45
C ILE A 36 3.01 -13.55 3.30
N HIS A 37 2.16 -12.96 2.46
CA HIS A 37 2.14 -11.51 2.28
C HIS A 37 1.80 -10.78 3.58
N SER A 38 0.96 -11.39 4.43
CA SER A 38 0.59 -10.85 5.74
C SER A 38 1.72 -10.98 6.75
N LYS A 39 2.60 -11.99 6.63
CA LYS A 39 3.81 -12.18 7.45
C LYS A 39 4.80 -11.03 7.33
N ALA A 40 4.74 -10.26 6.24
CA ALA A 40 5.53 -9.05 6.10
C ALA A 40 5.26 -8.05 7.25
N ASP A 41 4.06 -8.02 7.81
CA ASP A 41 3.74 -7.19 8.98
C ASP A 41 3.50 -7.99 10.27
N GLY A 42 2.95 -9.20 10.19
CA GLY A 42 2.56 -9.96 11.38
C GLY A 42 3.74 -10.32 12.27
N LEU A 43 4.88 -10.68 11.66
CA LEU A 43 6.09 -11.05 12.41
C LEU A 43 6.70 -9.92 13.24
N LYS A 44 6.22 -8.67 13.10
CA LYS A 44 6.57 -7.57 14.02
C LYS A 44 6.08 -7.80 15.45
N ALA A 45 5.26 -8.82 15.69
CA ALA A 45 4.98 -9.32 17.03
C ALA A 45 6.28 -9.73 17.78
N PHE A 46 7.37 -10.02 17.06
CA PHE A 46 8.67 -10.37 17.61
C PHE A 46 9.67 -9.22 17.46
N ARG A 47 10.60 -9.09 18.42
CA ARG A 47 11.60 -8.00 18.43
C ARG A 47 12.73 -8.20 17.42
N SER A 48 13.09 -9.46 17.13
CA SER A 48 14.10 -9.83 16.14
C SER A 48 13.53 -10.90 15.23
N VAL A 49 13.63 -10.72 13.90
CA VAL A 49 12.98 -11.60 12.93
C VAL A 49 13.97 -12.00 11.84
N THR A 50 14.16 -13.31 11.67
CA THR A 50 14.86 -13.91 10.52
C THR A 50 13.86 -14.73 9.71
N VAL A 51 13.78 -14.47 8.40
CA VAL A 51 12.85 -15.10 7.47
C VAL A 51 13.61 -15.80 6.35
N ASP A 52 13.38 -17.10 6.22
CA ASP A 52 13.90 -17.88 5.11
C ASP A 52 12.83 -18.10 4.05
N LEU A 53 13.05 -17.58 2.86
CA LEU A 53 12.14 -17.74 1.73
C LEU A 53 12.60 -18.92 0.89
N VAL A 54 11.85 -20.03 0.93
CA VAL A 54 12.19 -21.27 0.23
C VAL A 54 11.16 -21.53 -0.86
N ALA A 55 11.50 -21.10 -2.08
CA ALA A 55 10.65 -21.24 -3.24
C ALA A 55 11.44 -21.18 -4.55
N PRO A 56 11.06 -21.97 -5.58
CA PRO A 56 11.65 -21.83 -6.90
C PRO A 56 11.34 -20.44 -7.49
N LYS A 57 12.15 -20.01 -8.46
CA LYS A 57 12.13 -18.65 -9.02
C LYS A 57 10.72 -18.16 -9.41
N GLU A 58 9.91 -19.06 -9.96
CA GLU A 58 8.54 -18.84 -10.43
C GLU A 58 7.54 -18.56 -9.29
N LEU A 59 7.87 -18.99 -8.08
CA LEU A 59 7.04 -18.92 -6.88
C LEU A 59 7.59 -17.93 -5.84
N THR A 60 8.57 -17.11 -6.20
CA THR A 60 9.24 -16.16 -5.31
C THR A 60 8.31 -15.07 -4.80
N LEU A 61 8.62 -14.56 -3.60
CA LEU A 61 7.89 -13.47 -2.97
C LEU A 61 8.00 -12.20 -3.83
N PRO A 62 6.89 -11.49 -4.12
CA PRO A 62 6.97 -10.25 -4.88
C PRO A 62 7.83 -9.20 -4.17
N ALA A 63 8.63 -8.45 -4.94
CA ALA A 63 9.59 -7.47 -4.43
C ALA A 63 8.95 -6.43 -3.48
N SER A 64 7.68 -6.07 -3.68
CA SER A 64 6.98 -5.14 -2.78
C SER A 64 6.85 -5.66 -1.35
N TYR A 65 6.67 -6.98 -1.17
CA TYR A 65 6.58 -7.58 0.17
C TYR A 65 7.96 -7.84 0.76
N LYS A 66 8.93 -8.23 -0.07
CA LYS A 66 10.33 -8.37 0.34
C LYS A 66 10.88 -7.04 0.87
N ASN A 67 10.75 -5.96 0.10
CA ASN A 67 11.17 -4.63 0.52
C ASN A 67 10.46 -4.19 1.81
N ARG A 68 9.20 -4.58 2.00
CA ARG A 68 8.46 -4.28 3.22
C ARG A 68 8.98 -5.04 4.44
N MET A 69 9.40 -6.30 4.28
CA MET A 69 10.06 -7.06 5.33
C MET A 69 11.42 -6.42 5.69
N GLU A 70 12.20 -6.00 4.69
CA GLU A 70 13.45 -5.26 4.90
C GLU A 70 13.23 -3.92 5.61
N ASP A 71 12.21 -3.15 5.20
CA ASP A 71 11.81 -1.88 5.84
C ASP A 71 11.38 -2.09 7.31
N ASN A 72 10.85 -3.26 7.64
CA ASN A 72 10.51 -3.67 9.01
C ASN A 72 11.72 -4.19 9.81
N GLY A 73 12.91 -4.23 9.20
CA GLY A 73 14.15 -4.66 9.84
C GLY A 73 14.33 -6.18 9.92
N PHE A 74 13.61 -6.95 9.10
CA PHE A 74 13.75 -8.41 9.10
C PHE A 74 15.02 -8.82 8.35
N GLU A 75 15.72 -9.83 8.86
CA GLU A 75 16.77 -10.51 8.10
C GLU A 75 16.11 -11.48 7.12
N ILE A 76 16.38 -11.33 5.83
CA ILE A 76 15.78 -12.15 4.77
C ILE A 76 16.88 -12.92 4.06
N ARG A 77 16.61 -14.21 3.85
CA ARG A 77 17.50 -15.10 3.11
C ARG A 77 16.65 -15.91 2.11
N GLU A 78 17.23 -16.37 0.99
CA GLU A 78 16.48 -16.97 -0.13
C GLU A 78 17.12 -18.27 -0.66
N TRP A 79 16.28 -19.27 -0.97
CA TRP A 79 16.68 -20.59 -1.48
C TRP A 79 15.69 -21.08 -2.54
N ALA A 80 16.20 -21.78 -3.56
CA ALA A 80 15.35 -22.26 -4.65
C ALA A 80 14.60 -23.56 -4.29
N SER A 81 15.04 -24.30 -3.26
CA SER A 81 14.43 -25.56 -2.84
C SER A 81 14.69 -25.89 -1.37
N ILE A 82 13.91 -26.83 -0.81
CA ILE A 82 14.15 -27.38 0.53
C ILE A 82 15.52 -28.06 0.61
N GLU A 83 15.98 -28.70 -0.45
CA GLU A 83 17.29 -29.37 -0.48
C GLU A 83 18.44 -28.37 -0.32
N GLU A 84 18.40 -27.26 -1.07
CA GLU A 84 19.37 -26.17 -0.90
C GLU A 84 19.28 -25.53 0.49
N TYR A 85 18.07 -25.39 1.02
CA TYR A 85 17.84 -24.80 2.32
C TYR A 85 18.42 -25.65 3.45
N LEU A 86 18.20 -26.96 3.44
CA LEU A 86 18.80 -27.88 4.42
C LEU A 86 20.32 -27.94 4.29
N ALA A 87 20.85 -27.89 3.07
CA ALA A 87 22.30 -27.85 2.81
C ALA A 87 22.98 -26.56 3.33
N SER A 88 22.23 -25.50 3.64
CA SER A 88 22.78 -24.24 4.15
C SER A 88 23.36 -24.35 5.57
N GLY A 89 22.91 -25.34 6.35
CA GLY A 89 23.36 -25.57 7.73
C GLY A 89 22.73 -24.65 8.79
N GLU A 90 21.95 -23.64 8.41
CA GLU A 90 21.25 -22.74 9.35
C GLU A 90 19.74 -22.84 9.15
N ILE A 91 19.16 -23.86 9.79
CA ILE A 91 17.79 -24.29 9.60
C ILE A 91 16.93 -23.80 10.77
N SER A 92 15.81 -23.13 10.46
CA SER A 92 14.74 -22.77 11.39
C SER A 92 14.06 -24.01 11.98
N ASP A 93 13.62 -23.92 13.24
CA ASP A 93 12.74 -24.91 13.88
C ASP A 93 11.23 -24.61 13.67
N CYS A 94 10.90 -23.59 12.87
CA CYS A 94 9.55 -23.13 12.59
C CYS A 94 9.31 -23.08 11.07
N TRP A 95 8.72 -24.13 10.53
CA TRP A 95 8.49 -24.28 9.08
C TRP A 95 7.04 -23.97 8.75
N TYR A 96 6.79 -22.90 8.01
CA TYR A 96 5.46 -22.49 7.57
C TYR A 96 5.26 -22.76 6.08
N PHE A 97 4.51 -23.81 5.77
CA PHE A 97 4.21 -24.20 4.40
C PHE A 97 2.97 -23.49 3.89
N THR A 98 2.96 -23.24 2.59
CA THR A 98 1.81 -22.72 1.86
C THR A 98 1.22 -23.77 0.93
N ARG A 99 -0.06 -23.57 0.58
CA ARG A 99 -0.68 -24.34 -0.48
C ARG A 99 -0.13 -23.88 -1.83
N LEU A 100 0.46 -24.81 -2.58
CA LEU A 100 0.79 -24.61 -3.99
C LEU A 100 -0.47 -24.35 -4.83
N GLN A 101 -0.56 -23.19 -5.47
CA GLN A 101 -1.67 -22.80 -6.35
C GLN A 101 -1.31 -22.87 -7.83
N LEU A 102 -0.65 -23.97 -8.24
CA LEU A 102 -0.13 -24.14 -9.60
C LEU A 102 -1.25 -24.07 -10.67
N GLU A 103 -2.50 -24.33 -10.29
CA GLU A 103 -3.66 -24.19 -11.17
C GLU A 103 -3.91 -22.75 -11.68
N ARG A 104 -3.31 -21.75 -11.04
CA ARG A 104 -3.46 -20.32 -11.39
C ARG A 104 -2.38 -19.81 -12.35
N MET A 105 -1.41 -20.65 -12.68
CA MET A 105 -0.23 -20.24 -13.43
C MET A 105 -0.40 -20.51 -14.93
N GLY A 106 0.33 -19.75 -15.75
CA GLY A 106 0.28 -19.87 -17.21
C GLY A 106 0.76 -21.24 -17.70
N ASP A 107 0.48 -21.55 -18.97
CA ASP A 107 0.74 -22.88 -19.55
C ASP A 107 2.21 -23.33 -19.43
N GLU A 108 3.17 -22.42 -19.53
CA GLU A 108 4.62 -22.69 -19.35
C GLU A 108 4.96 -23.24 -17.95
N VAL A 109 4.24 -22.79 -16.92
CA VAL A 109 4.48 -23.23 -15.53
C VAL A 109 3.83 -24.58 -15.26
N ARG A 110 2.74 -24.91 -15.97
CA ARG A 110 2.09 -26.22 -15.88
C ARG A 110 2.99 -27.34 -16.38
N GLU A 111 3.83 -27.07 -17.38
CA GLU A 111 4.81 -28.06 -17.88
C GLU A 111 5.86 -28.43 -16.82
N ARG A 112 6.21 -27.49 -15.93
CA ARG A 112 7.18 -27.68 -14.84
C ARG A 112 6.54 -27.94 -13.48
N GLU A 113 5.23 -28.18 -13.42
CA GLU A 113 4.49 -28.36 -12.16
C GLU A 113 5.15 -29.40 -11.23
N ASN A 114 5.57 -30.55 -11.77
CA ASN A 114 6.15 -31.62 -10.95
C ASN A 114 7.49 -31.21 -10.34
N GLU A 115 8.34 -30.53 -11.12
CA GLU A 115 9.65 -30.01 -10.66
C GLU A 115 9.45 -28.95 -9.57
N LEU A 116 8.60 -27.97 -9.81
CA LEU A 116 8.31 -26.89 -8.85
C LEU A 116 7.73 -27.43 -7.55
N ARG A 117 6.82 -28.40 -7.65
CA ARG A 117 6.25 -29.07 -6.47
C ARG A 117 7.31 -29.86 -5.71
N GLN A 118 8.15 -30.60 -6.41
CA GLN A 118 9.21 -31.39 -5.79
C GLN A 118 10.20 -30.53 -5.01
N ALA A 119 10.55 -29.34 -5.54
CA ALA A 119 11.45 -28.39 -4.89
C ALA A 119 10.99 -27.94 -3.49
N VAL A 120 9.67 -27.94 -3.24
CA VAL A 120 9.05 -27.47 -1.98
C VAL A 120 8.29 -28.56 -1.23
N THR A 121 8.45 -29.83 -1.60
CA THR A 121 7.83 -30.96 -0.90
C THR A 121 8.83 -31.62 0.03
N PHE A 122 8.51 -31.70 1.33
CA PHE A 122 9.37 -32.34 2.31
C PHE A 122 9.50 -33.86 2.04
N GLN A 123 10.65 -34.45 2.37
CA GLN A 123 10.93 -35.86 2.13
C GLN A 123 11.45 -36.54 3.39
N GLN A 124 11.13 -37.83 3.56
CA GLN A 124 11.50 -38.61 4.74
C GLN A 124 13.01 -38.66 4.98
N ARG A 125 13.83 -38.62 3.93
CA ARG A 125 15.30 -38.62 4.02
C ARG A 125 15.88 -37.44 4.81
N TRP A 126 15.13 -36.34 4.93
CA TRP A 126 15.57 -35.10 5.58
C TRP A 126 15.21 -35.04 7.07
N LEU A 127 14.58 -36.08 7.63
CA LEU A 127 14.16 -36.08 9.03
C LEU A 127 15.33 -35.86 10.00
N ASP A 128 16.48 -36.47 9.71
CA ASP A 128 17.67 -36.41 10.56
C ASP A 128 18.45 -35.09 10.42
N GLU A 129 18.05 -34.22 9.47
CA GLU A 129 18.65 -32.90 9.24
C GLU A 129 17.93 -31.78 10.01
N LEU A 130 16.78 -32.08 10.63
CA LEU A 130 15.96 -31.07 11.30
C LEU A 130 16.50 -30.76 12.71
N PRO A 131 16.50 -29.46 13.11
CA PRO A 131 16.75 -29.08 14.50
C PRO A 131 15.79 -29.74 15.50
N GLU A 132 16.23 -29.86 16.75
CA GLU A 132 15.34 -30.23 17.84
C GLU A 132 14.16 -29.25 17.95
N ASN A 133 12.99 -29.74 18.38
CA ASN A 133 11.75 -28.95 18.53
C ASN A 133 11.18 -28.36 17.23
N THR A 134 11.63 -28.84 16.06
CA THR A 134 11.06 -28.43 14.78
C THR A 134 9.55 -28.69 14.71
N ARG A 135 8.79 -27.69 14.22
CA ARG A 135 7.35 -27.79 13.97
C ARG A 135 7.00 -27.29 12.58
N PHE A 136 6.07 -28.00 11.94
CA PHE A 136 5.55 -27.70 10.61
C PHE A 136 4.14 -27.13 10.75
N TYR A 137 3.93 -25.98 10.14
CA TYR A 137 2.71 -25.20 10.12
C TYR A 137 2.18 -25.07 8.71
N HIS A 138 0.86 -24.93 8.57
CA HIS A 138 0.20 -24.78 7.28
C HIS A 138 -1.19 -24.16 7.49
N PRO A 139 -1.61 -23.14 6.72
CA PRO A 139 -2.89 -22.45 6.92
C PRO A 139 -4.13 -23.30 6.57
N LEU A 140 -3.89 -24.47 5.98
CA LEU A 140 -4.89 -25.43 5.48
C LEU A 140 -5.79 -24.85 4.36
N PRO A 141 -6.50 -25.71 3.60
CA PRO A 141 -6.33 -27.16 3.50
C PRO A 141 -5.02 -27.53 2.76
N ARG A 142 -4.41 -28.65 3.15
CA ARG A 142 -3.35 -29.29 2.35
C ARG A 142 -3.96 -29.93 1.11
N HIS A 143 -3.17 -30.06 0.04
CA HIS A 143 -3.61 -30.77 -1.16
C HIS A 143 -3.88 -32.24 -0.84
N ARG A 144 -5.04 -32.77 -1.26
CA ARG A 144 -5.49 -34.13 -0.88
C ARG A 144 -4.56 -35.25 -1.36
N GLU A 145 -4.13 -35.17 -2.62
CA GLU A 145 -3.32 -36.24 -3.25
C GLU A 145 -1.80 -35.98 -3.21
N LYS A 146 -1.38 -34.74 -3.46
CA LYS A 146 0.03 -34.33 -3.55
C LYS A 146 0.38 -33.20 -2.56
N PRO A 147 0.29 -33.44 -1.24
CA PRO A 147 0.62 -32.42 -0.25
C PRO A 147 2.13 -32.16 -0.19
N VAL A 148 2.51 -30.89 0.01
CA VAL A 148 3.91 -30.48 0.23
C VAL A 148 4.45 -30.90 1.60
N ILE A 149 3.55 -31.10 2.56
CA ILE A 149 3.80 -31.79 3.83
C ILE A 149 3.20 -33.20 3.70
N PRO A 150 4.01 -34.24 3.44
CA PRO A 150 3.50 -35.60 3.24
C PRO A 150 2.74 -36.14 4.46
N SER A 151 1.80 -37.06 4.22
CA SER A 151 0.91 -37.63 5.25
C SER A 151 1.63 -38.47 6.31
N PHE A 152 2.84 -38.96 6.04
CA PHE A 152 3.60 -39.70 7.06
C PHE A 152 3.99 -38.81 8.26
N LEU A 153 3.99 -37.48 8.08
CA LEU A 153 4.29 -36.53 9.14
C LEU A 153 3.11 -36.32 10.10
N ASP A 154 1.89 -36.72 9.72
CA ASP A 154 0.67 -36.40 10.46
C ASP A 154 0.68 -36.92 11.90
N GLY A 155 1.25 -38.10 12.12
CA GLY A 155 1.38 -38.73 13.44
C GLY A 155 2.68 -38.40 14.19
N THR A 156 3.50 -37.49 13.67
CA THR A 156 4.81 -37.17 14.25
C THR A 156 4.75 -35.93 15.14
N SER A 157 5.78 -35.74 15.97
CA SER A 157 5.97 -34.51 16.74
C SER A 157 6.22 -33.28 15.86
N LEU A 158 6.49 -33.44 14.56
CA LEU A 158 6.66 -32.32 13.64
C LEU A 158 5.32 -31.66 13.30
N ASN A 159 4.18 -32.34 13.50
CA ASN A 159 2.86 -31.76 13.23
C ASN A 159 2.58 -30.60 14.19
N GLY A 160 2.55 -29.38 13.64
CA GLY A 160 2.11 -28.16 14.32
C GLY A 160 0.82 -27.55 13.74
N TRP A 161 0.42 -27.95 12.53
CA TRP A 161 -0.73 -27.35 11.83
C TRP A 161 -2.09 -27.72 12.46
N ASP A 162 -2.20 -28.85 13.17
CA ASP A 162 -3.44 -29.21 13.87
C ASP A 162 -3.66 -28.30 15.09
N GLY A 163 -2.62 -28.06 15.89
CA GLY A 163 -2.65 -27.10 17.00
C GLY A 163 -2.92 -25.68 16.52
N GLN A 164 -2.24 -25.25 15.45
CA GLN A 164 -2.50 -23.98 14.76
C GLN A 164 -3.97 -23.82 14.36
N SER A 165 -4.59 -24.86 13.79
CA SER A 165 -6.00 -24.83 13.39
C SER A 165 -6.93 -24.63 14.59
N ILE A 166 -6.65 -25.31 15.72
CA ILE A 166 -7.37 -25.15 16.98
C ILE A 166 -7.22 -23.73 17.53
N ASN A 167 -6.02 -23.16 17.47
CA ASN A 167 -5.76 -21.78 17.89
C ASN A 167 -6.59 -20.76 17.10
N GLY A 168 -6.99 -21.09 15.87
CA GLY A 168 -7.92 -20.29 15.08
C GLY A 168 -9.31 -20.14 15.70
N TYR A 169 -9.78 -21.12 16.47
CA TYR A 169 -11.04 -21.00 17.21
C TYR A 169 -10.91 -19.95 18.32
N PHE A 170 -9.91 -20.09 19.18
CA PHE A 170 -9.72 -19.19 20.33
C PHE A 170 -9.42 -17.76 19.90
N THR A 171 -8.49 -17.58 18.94
CA THR A 171 -8.11 -16.26 18.43
C THR A 171 -9.34 -15.51 17.91
N ARG A 172 -10.17 -16.15 17.08
CA ARG A 172 -11.36 -15.52 16.50
C ARG A 172 -12.45 -15.23 17.54
N VAL A 173 -12.61 -16.07 18.57
CA VAL A 173 -13.53 -15.79 19.68
C VAL A 173 -13.11 -14.50 20.40
N ILE A 174 -11.82 -14.32 20.68
CA ILE A 174 -11.29 -13.11 21.31
C ILE A 174 -11.44 -11.89 20.39
N GLU A 175 -11.12 -12.02 19.10
CA GLU A 175 -11.33 -10.95 18.12
C GLU A 175 -12.78 -10.47 18.09
N LEU A 176 -13.75 -11.39 18.05
CA LEU A 176 -15.17 -11.07 18.08
C LEU A 176 -15.58 -10.39 19.38
N ALA A 177 -15.08 -10.86 20.53
CA ALA A 177 -15.36 -10.26 21.82
C ALA A 177 -14.81 -8.82 21.92
N MET A 178 -13.60 -8.58 21.41
CA MET A 178 -13.00 -7.24 21.35
C MET A 178 -13.80 -6.30 20.43
N VAL A 179 -14.15 -6.75 19.22
CA VAL A 179 -14.94 -5.95 18.27
C VAL A 179 -16.33 -5.63 18.82
N ALA A 180 -16.94 -6.55 19.57
CA ALA A 180 -18.22 -6.33 20.25
C ALA A 180 -18.12 -5.45 21.51
N GLY A 181 -16.91 -5.05 21.91
CA GLY A 181 -16.68 -4.23 23.11
C GLY A 181 -16.84 -4.98 24.43
N HIS A 182 -16.81 -6.32 24.41
CA HIS A 182 -16.82 -7.16 25.62
C HIS A 182 -15.44 -7.28 26.27
N MET A 183 -14.37 -6.98 25.53
CA MET A 183 -12.97 -7.04 25.96
C MET A 183 -12.17 -5.85 25.41
N GLY A 184 -10.97 -5.62 25.96
CA GLY A 184 -10.00 -4.63 25.44
C GLY A 184 -10.21 -3.20 25.94
N GLY A 185 -11.12 -2.95 26.89
CA GLY A 185 -11.28 -1.64 27.53
C GLY A 185 -10.10 -1.23 28.41
N ASP A 186 -9.25 -2.19 28.73
CA ASP A 186 -7.98 -2.07 29.46
C ASP A 186 -6.76 -1.94 28.54
N PHE A 187 -6.93 -2.03 27.21
CA PHE A 187 -5.84 -1.88 26.26
C PHE A 187 -5.36 -0.42 26.23
N ASP A 188 -4.19 -0.18 26.79
CA ASP A 188 -3.50 1.12 26.86
C ASP A 188 -2.45 1.30 25.76
N GLY A 189 -2.34 0.32 24.86
CA GLY A 189 -1.38 0.34 23.76
C GLY A 189 -1.53 1.60 22.93
N LEU A 190 -0.46 2.40 22.91
CA LEU A 190 -0.36 3.53 21.99
C LEU A 190 -0.38 2.95 20.57
N GLY A 191 -1.52 3.11 19.88
CA GLY A 191 -1.55 2.88 18.44
C GLY A 191 -0.39 3.64 17.78
N PRO A 192 0.14 3.15 16.65
CA PRO A 192 1.31 3.76 16.02
C PRO A 192 1.07 5.26 15.90
N VAL A 193 1.88 6.06 16.61
CA VAL A 193 1.84 7.50 16.53
C VAL A 193 2.22 7.82 15.09
N PRO A 194 1.32 8.37 14.26
CA PRO A 194 1.69 8.72 12.91
C PRO A 194 2.81 9.77 13.05
N GLU A 195 4.03 9.42 12.67
CA GLU A 195 5.07 10.42 12.47
C GLU A 195 4.61 11.30 11.31
N MET A 196 3.90 12.37 11.64
CA MET A 196 3.45 13.35 10.67
C MET A 196 3.82 14.72 11.19
N LYS A 197 4.90 15.26 10.62
CA LYS A 197 5.05 16.71 10.56
C LYS A 197 3.84 17.21 9.77
N GLU A 198 2.86 17.80 10.45
CA GLU A 198 1.82 18.62 9.82
C GLU A 198 2.49 19.83 9.16
N LYS A 199 3.14 19.60 8.03
CA LYS A 199 3.55 20.70 7.16
C LYS A 199 2.26 21.23 6.54
N SER A 200 1.93 22.49 6.86
CA SER A 200 0.86 23.18 6.15
C SER A 200 1.11 23.09 4.64
N PHE A 201 0.13 22.58 3.91
CA PHE A 201 0.20 22.39 2.45
C PHE A 201 -0.62 23.44 1.70
N ILE A 202 -1.34 24.30 2.42
CA ILE A 202 -2.03 25.48 1.90
C ILE A 202 -1.36 26.68 2.55
N THR A 203 -0.63 27.47 1.75
CA THR A 203 -0.04 28.72 2.21
C THR A 203 -0.82 29.88 1.64
N GLU A 204 -1.48 30.65 2.50
CA GLU A 204 -2.00 31.96 2.11
C GLU A 204 -0.83 32.93 1.91
N VAL A 205 -0.77 33.56 0.75
CA VAL A 205 0.31 34.47 0.37
C VAL A 205 -0.14 35.90 0.66
N PRO A 206 0.57 36.64 1.54
CA PRO A 206 0.20 38.02 1.84
C PRO A 206 0.29 38.89 0.58
N ILE A 207 -0.76 39.67 0.35
CA ILE A 207 -0.88 40.55 -0.81
C ILE A 207 -0.17 41.87 -0.50
N THR A 208 1.10 41.96 -0.85
CA THR A 208 1.99 43.08 -0.50
C THR A 208 1.75 44.36 -1.32
N ARG A 209 1.00 44.28 -2.42
CA ARG A 209 0.44 45.41 -3.19
C ARG A 209 -0.92 44.99 -3.71
N LYS A 210 -1.92 45.90 -3.78
CA LYS A 210 -3.13 45.69 -4.58
C LYS A 210 -2.71 45.54 -6.04
N SER A 211 -2.33 44.33 -6.44
CA SER A 211 -2.02 44.00 -7.83
C SER A 211 -3.34 44.09 -8.59
N ARG A 212 -3.59 45.25 -9.20
CA ARG A 212 -4.69 45.37 -10.16
C ARG A 212 -4.43 44.37 -11.26
N VAL A 213 -5.44 43.60 -11.60
CA VAL A 213 -5.42 42.75 -12.78
C VAL A 213 -5.24 43.68 -13.99
N GLU A 214 -4.07 43.66 -14.63
CA GLU A 214 -3.81 44.49 -15.81
C GLU A 214 -4.68 44.01 -16.98
N ASP A 215 -5.20 44.94 -17.80
CA ASP A 215 -5.99 44.65 -19.02
C ASP A 215 -5.15 43.99 -20.15
N ARG A 216 -4.01 43.37 -19.83
CA ARG A 216 -3.17 42.65 -20.78
C ARG A 216 -3.77 41.26 -21.04
N PHE A 217 -4.38 41.12 -22.20
CA PHE A 217 -4.79 39.81 -22.73
C PHE A 217 -3.56 38.89 -22.84
N LYS A 218 -3.53 37.82 -22.06
CA LYS A 218 -2.64 36.68 -22.34
C LYS A 218 -3.33 35.85 -23.41
N VAL A 219 -2.87 35.97 -24.67
CA VAL A 219 -3.23 35.14 -25.83
C VAL A 219 -4.63 34.50 -25.69
N GLY A 220 -5.69 35.31 -25.80
CA GLY A 220 -7.07 34.83 -25.85
C GLY A 220 -7.80 34.61 -24.51
N ILE A 221 -7.15 34.74 -23.34
CA ILE A 221 -7.84 34.74 -22.04
C ILE A 221 -8.11 36.19 -21.60
N LYS A 222 -9.39 36.54 -21.48
CA LYS A 222 -9.82 37.79 -20.87
C LYS A 222 -9.62 37.70 -19.35
N PRO A 223 -9.00 38.71 -18.71
CA PRO A 223 -8.92 38.73 -17.26
C PRO A 223 -10.31 38.72 -16.62
N VAL A 224 -10.42 38.03 -15.48
CA VAL A 224 -11.67 37.94 -14.72
C VAL A 224 -11.80 39.19 -13.83
N ASP A 225 -12.96 39.86 -13.90
CA ASP A 225 -13.27 41.01 -13.05
C ASP A 225 -13.56 40.55 -11.61
N ASP A 226 -14.38 39.49 -11.49
CA ASP A 226 -14.82 38.84 -10.26
C ASP A 226 -14.86 37.31 -10.47
N GLY A 227 -14.06 36.56 -9.71
CA GLY A 227 -13.99 35.09 -9.83
C GLY A 227 -12.67 34.47 -9.38
N MET A 228 -12.44 33.22 -9.77
CA MET A 228 -11.30 32.42 -9.36
C MET A 228 -10.37 32.10 -10.54
N VAL A 229 -9.06 32.25 -10.31
CA VAL A 229 -8.02 31.86 -11.27
C VAL A 229 -7.08 30.84 -10.65
N ILE A 230 -7.05 29.64 -11.24
CA ILE A 230 -6.07 28.59 -10.94
C ILE A 230 -4.91 28.75 -11.93
N ASP A 231 -3.71 29.04 -11.44
CA ASP A 231 -2.50 29.29 -12.23
C ASP A 231 -1.38 28.33 -11.81
N HIS A 232 -0.36 28.19 -12.65
CA HIS A 232 0.79 27.29 -12.45
C HIS A 232 0.40 25.80 -12.39
N ILE A 233 -0.66 25.41 -13.11
CA ILE A 233 -1.05 24.00 -13.23
C ILE A 233 0.03 23.25 -14.01
N ALA A 234 0.57 22.18 -13.43
CA ALA A 234 1.62 21.33 -14.04
C ALA A 234 2.77 22.13 -14.69
N LYS A 235 3.25 23.18 -14.01
CA LYS A 235 4.32 24.03 -14.54
C LYS A 235 5.59 23.20 -14.81
N GLY A 236 6.15 23.33 -16.01
CA GLY A 236 7.36 22.60 -16.43
C GLY A 236 7.08 21.26 -17.11
N CYS A 237 5.83 20.80 -17.13
CA CYS A 237 5.41 19.64 -17.90
C CYS A 237 5.19 20.00 -19.38
N THR A 238 5.02 18.98 -20.21
CA THR A 238 4.66 19.13 -21.62
C THR A 238 3.24 19.69 -21.77
N PRO A 239 2.91 20.35 -22.90
CA PRO A 239 1.56 20.84 -23.14
C PRO A 239 0.47 19.77 -23.03
N GLU A 240 0.76 18.52 -23.42
CA GLU A 240 -0.17 17.39 -23.33
C GLU A 240 -0.49 17.06 -21.86
N GLU A 241 0.53 16.91 -21.02
CA GLU A 241 0.37 16.66 -19.58
C GLU A 241 -0.37 17.80 -18.87
N ILE A 242 -0.13 19.05 -19.28
CA ILE A 242 -0.83 20.21 -18.73
C ILE A 242 -2.32 20.18 -19.13
N TRP A 243 -2.63 19.83 -20.37
CA TRP A 243 -4.03 19.68 -20.81
C TRP A 243 -4.73 18.56 -20.05
N ASP A 244 -4.11 17.38 -19.93
CA ASP A 244 -4.63 16.29 -19.09
C ASP A 244 -4.93 16.80 -17.69
N ARG A 245 -3.96 17.48 -17.05
CA ARG A 245 -4.13 18.03 -15.70
C ARG A 245 -5.29 19.02 -15.60
N ILE A 246 -5.47 19.91 -16.57
CA ILE A 246 -6.61 20.84 -16.62
C ILE A 246 -7.93 20.06 -16.65
N PHE A 247 -8.05 19.03 -17.49
CA PHE A 247 -9.26 18.22 -17.57
C PHE A 247 -9.54 17.46 -16.27
N ARG A 248 -8.50 16.91 -15.63
CA ARG A 248 -8.61 16.24 -14.32
C ARG A 248 -9.14 17.18 -13.24
N ILE A 249 -8.56 18.38 -13.15
CA ILE A 249 -8.98 19.41 -12.17
C ILE A 249 -10.46 19.72 -12.34
N ARG A 250 -10.92 19.96 -13.58
CA ARG A 250 -12.33 20.27 -13.84
C ARG A 250 -13.27 19.14 -13.47
N ARG A 251 -12.89 17.90 -13.76
CA ARG A 251 -13.70 16.71 -13.44
C ARG A 251 -13.79 16.47 -11.93
N ILE A 252 -12.67 16.52 -11.22
CA ILE A 252 -12.57 16.25 -9.78
C ILE A 252 -13.24 17.33 -8.94
N LEU A 253 -13.09 18.60 -9.33
CA LEU A 253 -13.71 19.74 -8.65
C LEU A 253 -15.10 20.07 -9.21
N GLN A 254 -15.61 19.28 -10.17
CA GLN A 254 -16.91 19.49 -10.82
C GLN A 254 -17.09 20.92 -11.37
N LEU A 255 -16.02 21.51 -11.91
CA LEU A 255 -16.00 22.88 -12.44
C LEU A 255 -16.61 22.94 -13.85
N ASN A 256 -17.83 22.45 -14.01
CA ASN A 256 -18.60 22.46 -15.27
C ASN A 256 -19.34 23.79 -15.46
N VAL A 257 -18.62 24.90 -15.24
CA VAL A 257 -19.13 26.26 -15.31
C VAL A 257 -18.49 27.03 -16.47
N ARG A 258 -19.07 28.18 -16.79
CA ARG A 258 -18.49 29.13 -17.76
C ARG A 258 -17.09 29.52 -17.30
N GLY A 259 -16.14 29.55 -18.22
CA GLY A 259 -14.77 29.93 -17.94
C GLY A 259 -13.88 29.81 -19.17
N SER A 260 -12.60 30.10 -18.99
CA SER A 260 -11.56 29.94 -20.00
C SER A 260 -10.39 29.16 -19.44
N GLN A 261 -9.68 28.44 -20.30
CA GLN A 261 -8.54 27.62 -19.91
C GLN A 261 -7.52 27.58 -21.04
N GLY A 262 -6.26 27.33 -20.70
CA GLY A 262 -5.21 27.19 -21.72
C GLY A 262 -3.84 26.87 -21.16
N VAL A 263 -2.93 26.57 -22.08
CA VAL A 263 -1.52 26.32 -21.82
C VAL A 263 -0.72 27.52 -22.34
N PHE A 264 0.14 28.08 -21.48
CA PHE A 264 0.88 29.31 -21.76
C PHE A 264 2.33 29.16 -21.35
N HIS A 265 3.23 29.91 -22.00
CA HIS A 265 4.57 30.09 -21.49
C HIS A 265 4.57 30.90 -20.19
N THR A 266 5.54 30.62 -19.32
CA THR A 266 5.77 31.47 -18.17
C THR A 266 6.47 32.77 -18.59
N SER A 267 6.29 33.84 -17.81
CA SER A 267 6.83 35.16 -18.18
C SER A 267 8.36 35.26 -18.12
N HIS A 268 9.03 34.28 -17.50
CA HIS A 268 10.48 34.33 -17.23
C HIS A 268 11.21 33.02 -17.58
N SER A 269 10.52 32.01 -18.12
CA SER A 269 11.12 30.77 -18.61
C SER A 269 10.39 30.26 -19.85
N LEU A 270 11.06 29.40 -20.63
CA LEU A 270 10.46 28.71 -21.77
C LEU A 270 9.45 27.62 -21.34
N ASP A 271 9.33 27.36 -20.04
CA ASP A 271 8.42 26.36 -19.51
C ASP A 271 6.95 26.71 -19.79
N PHE A 272 6.15 25.68 -19.99
CA PHE A 272 4.70 25.79 -20.08
C PHE A 272 4.05 25.73 -18.69
N LYS A 273 2.86 26.31 -18.60
CA LYS A 273 1.94 26.18 -17.46
C LYS A 273 0.49 26.24 -17.90
N GLY A 274 -0.38 25.58 -17.15
CA GLY A 274 -1.83 25.65 -17.34
C GLY A 274 -2.46 26.76 -16.51
N ILE A 275 -3.53 27.34 -17.04
CA ILE A 275 -4.38 28.32 -16.38
C ILE A 275 -5.85 27.92 -16.58
N ILE A 276 -6.64 28.01 -15.50
CA ILE A 276 -8.11 27.96 -15.53
C ILE A 276 -8.64 29.26 -14.92
N SER A 277 -9.55 29.92 -15.61
CA SER A 277 -10.20 31.16 -15.17
C SER A 277 -11.71 30.96 -15.13
N LEU A 278 -12.30 31.20 -13.96
CA LEU A 278 -13.68 30.88 -13.63
C LEU A 278 -14.37 32.15 -13.12
N PRO A 279 -15.09 32.89 -13.99
CA PRO A 279 -15.93 33.99 -13.57
C PRO A 279 -16.97 33.55 -12.53
N ASP A 280 -17.36 34.47 -11.66
CA ASP A 280 -18.46 34.32 -10.69
C ASP A 280 -18.23 33.27 -9.58
N ILE A 281 -17.04 32.64 -9.51
CA ILE A 281 -16.62 31.77 -8.41
C ILE A 281 -15.72 32.56 -7.46
N LEU A 282 -16.28 33.06 -6.37
CA LEU A 282 -15.58 33.94 -5.42
C LEU A 282 -14.96 33.21 -4.23
N GLU A 283 -15.34 31.96 -4.01
CA GLU A 283 -14.92 31.17 -2.86
C GLU A 283 -14.45 29.78 -3.29
N ILE A 284 -13.62 29.17 -2.46
CA ILE A 284 -13.18 27.78 -2.60
C ILE A 284 -13.03 27.17 -1.21
N SER A 285 -13.63 26.00 -1.01
CA SER A 285 -13.60 25.32 0.29
C SER A 285 -12.22 24.72 0.58
N PRO A 286 -11.88 24.49 1.86
CA PRO A 286 -10.65 23.77 2.23
C PRO A 286 -10.58 22.36 1.61
N THR A 287 -11.73 21.71 1.43
CA THR A 287 -11.85 20.40 0.78
C THR A 287 -11.45 20.47 -0.69
N GLU A 288 -11.92 21.47 -1.43
CA GLU A 288 -11.56 21.70 -2.83
C GLU A 288 -10.10 22.11 -2.98
N LEU A 289 -9.58 22.97 -2.10
CA LEU A 289 -8.15 23.30 -2.07
C LEU A 289 -7.29 22.05 -1.83
N LYS A 290 -7.73 21.15 -0.94
CA LYS A 290 -7.04 19.87 -0.70
C LYS A 290 -7.10 18.93 -1.91
N LYS A 291 -8.25 18.82 -2.59
CA LYS A 291 -8.38 18.07 -3.85
C LYS A 291 -7.43 18.66 -4.90
N LEU A 292 -7.46 19.98 -5.10
CA LEU A 292 -6.60 20.68 -6.05
C LEU A 292 -5.11 20.50 -5.75
N ALA A 293 -4.71 20.61 -4.48
CA ALA A 293 -3.34 20.40 -4.02
C ALA A 293 -2.84 18.98 -4.27
N ALA A 294 -3.73 17.98 -4.19
CA ALA A 294 -3.41 16.60 -4.49
C ALA A 294 -3.42 16.28 -5.99
N VAL A 295 -4.25 16.97 -6.78
CA VAL A 295 -4.30 16.79 -8.24
C VAL A 295 -3.15 17.54 -8.92
N SER A 296 -2.81 18.75 -8.51
CA SER A 296 -1.77 19.58 -9.13
C SER A 296 -0.97 20.32 -8.05
N PRO A 297 -0.08 19.63 -7.32
CA PRO A 297 0.81 20.29 -6.38
C PRO A 297 1.64 21.38 -7.07
N GLY A 298 1.93 22.46 -6.36
CA GLY A 298 2.67 23.62 -6.87
C GLY A 298 1.81 24.71 -7.53
N CYS A 299 0.53 24.45 -7.80
CA CYS A 299 -0.37 25.45 -8.37
C CYS A 299 -0.74 26.55 -7.36
N THR A 300 -1.31 27.63 -7.88
CA THR A 300 -1.79 28.78 -7.10
C THR A 300 -3.24 29.09 -7.43
N VAL A 301 -4.02 29.39 -6.40
CA VAL A 301 -5.40 29.87 -6.53
C VAL A 301 -5.44 31.34 -6.18
N ASN A 302 -6.00 32.17 -7.06
CA ASN A 302 -6.23 33.59 -6.81
C ASN A 302 -7.75 33.83 -6.84
N LEU A 303 -8.29 34.38 -5.75
CA LEU A 303 -9.66 34.87 -5.68
C LEU A 303 -9.64 36.37 -6.00
N ILE A 304 -10.40 36.77 -7.01
CA ILE A 304 -10.41 38.11 -7.58
C ILE A 304 -11.79 38.71 -7.34
N GLU A 305 -11.82 39.91 -6.79
CA GLU A 305 -13.02 40.75 -6.70
C GLU A 305 -12.64 42.19 -7.05
N GLU A 306 -13.50 42.87 -7.80
CA GLU A 306 -13.32 44.25 -8.26
C GLU A 306 -11.96 44.45 -8.94
N ARG A 307 -11.53 43.48 -9.77
CA ARG A 307 -10.22 43.44 -10.46
C ARG A 307 -9.01 43.46 -9.51
N SER A 308 -9.20 43.03 -8.28
CA SER A 308 -8.15 42.94 -7.26
C SER A 308 -8.08 41.53 -6.68
N VAL A 309 -6.86 41.00 -6.54
CA VAL A 309 -6.66 39.72 -5.83
C VAL A 309 -6.97 39.96 -4.35
N LYS A 310 -8.02 39.31 -3.84
CA LYS A 310 -8.42 39.38 -2.42
C LYS A 310 -7.76 38.31 -1.58
N ALA A 311 -7.59 37.12 -2.16
CA ALA A 311 -6.89 36.01 -1.52
C ALA A 311 -6.03 35.27 -2.55
N LYS A 312 -4.89 34.76 -2.07
CA LYS A 312 -3.98 33.97 -2.88
C LYS A 312 -3.47 32.79 -2.09
N TYR A 313 -3.71 31.58 -2.59
CA TYR A 313 -3.23 30.35 -2.00
C TYR A 313 -2.16 29.73 -2.88
N ARG A 314 -1.04 29.31 -2.27
CA ARG A 314 -0.05 28.42 -2.89
C ARG A 314 -0.21 27.03 -2.32
N LEU A 315 -0.34 26.05 -3.20
CA LEU A 315 -0.64 24.68 -2.84
C LEU A 315 0.60 23.79 -2.97
N ALA A 316 0.90 23.05 -1.90
CA ALA A 316 1.90 21.99 -1.91
C ALA A 316 1.19 20.64 -1.82
N MET A 317 1.89 19.56 -2.16
CA MET A 317 1.32 18.22 -2.06
C MET A 317 0.91 17.91 -0.61
N PRO A 318 -0.37 17.55 -0.35
CA PRO A 318 -0.85 17.32 0.99
C PRO A 318 -0.20 16.08 1.60
N PRO A 319 -0.01 16.04 2.94
CA PRO A 319 0.63 14.91 3.59
C PRO A 319 -0.25 13.66 3.62
N LYS A 320 -1.58 13.82 3.48
CA LYS A 320 -2.55 12.72 3.42
C LYS A 320 -3.76 13.07 2.57
N ILE A 321 -4.31 12.08 1.90
CA ILE A 321 -5.54 12.19 1.12
C ILE A 321 -6.45 10.97 1.41
N TYR A 322 -7.68 11.27 1.78
CA TYR A 322 -8.67 10.31 2.29
C TYR A 322 -10.05 10.96 2.28
N ASN A 323 -11.11 10.15 2.41
CA ASN A 323 -12.52 10.58 2.40
C ASN A 323 -12.96 11.30 1.11
N PHE A 324 -12.34 10.97 -0.02
CA PHE A 324 -12.81 11.38 -1.33
C PHE A 324 -13.35 10.17 -2.08
N THR A 325 -14.47 10.33 -2.75
CA THR A 325 -15.12 9.26 -3.52
C THR A 325 -14.43 9.03 -4.86
N GLU A 326 -13.67 10.01 -5.33
CA GLU A 326 -13.01 10.04 -6.63
C GLU A 326 -11.57 9.48 -6.56
N ILE A 327 -11.20 8.76 -5.50
CA ILE A 327 -9.87 8.15 -5.36
C ILE A 327 -10.00 6.65 -5.11
N SER A 328 -8.99 5.88 -5.50
CA SER A 328 -8.85 4.47 -5.12
C SER A 328 -7.42 3.96 -5.27
N CYS A 329 -7.12 2.85 -4.57
CA CYS A 329 -5.84 2.18 -4.75
C CYS A 329 -5.85 1.39 -6.06
N LYS A 330 -4.84 1.62 -6.90
CA LYS A 330 -4.63 0.87 -8.16
C LYS A 330 -3.90 -0.46 -7.97
N ASN A 331 -3.88 -1.01 -6.75
CA ASN A 331 -3.48 -2.40 -6.50
C ASN A 331 -4.75 -3.25 -6.50
N ARG A 332 -4.89 -4.19 -7.43
CA ARG A 332 -6.08 -5.07 -7.54
C ARG A 332 -6.29 -5.95 -6.30
N GLU A 333 -5.22 -6.21 -5.56
CA GLU A 333 -5.26 -6.98 -4.30
C GLU A 333 -5.56 -6.11 -3.07
N CYS A 334 -5.67 -4.78 -3.23
CA CYS A 334 -5.96 -3.91 -2.10
C CYS A 334 -7.44 -3.91 -1.75
N VAL A 335 -7.74 -3.90 -0.45
CA VAL A 335 -9.10 -3.79 0.10
C VAL A 335 -9.86 -2.55 -0.35
N THR A 336 -9.15 -1.50 -0.78
CA THR A 336 -9.75 -0.24 -1.28
C THR A 336 -9.76 -0.14 -2.81
N TRP A 337 -9.43 -1.22 -3.51
CA TRP A 337 -9.63 -1.28 -4.96
C TRP A 337 -11.13 -1.42 -5.24
N PRO A 338 -11.72 -0.66 -6.18
CA PRO A 338 -13.18 -0.68 -6.38
C PRO A 338 -13.73 -2.06 -6.73
N GLY A 339 -12.97 -2.88 -7.47
CA GLY A 339 -13.38 -4.24 -7.81
C GLY A 339 -13.23 -5.26 -6.68
N ALA A 340 -12.72 -4.87 -5.51
CA ALA A 340 -12.67 -5.74 -4.33
C ALA A 340 -14.03 -5.79 -3.59
N PHE A 341 -14.94 -4.85 -3.87
CA PHE A 341 -16.29 -4.74 -3.29
C PHE A 341 -16.33 -4.76 -1.75
N GLN A 342 -15.26 -4.31 -1.09
CA GLN A 342 -15.18 -4.30 0.39
C GLN A 342 -15.69 -2.99 1.02
N ASN A 343 -16.00 -1.96 0.22
CA ASN A 343 -16.45 -0.64 0.67
C ASN A 343 -15.51 0.03 1.69
N VAL A 344 -14.22 -0.27 1.65
CA VAL A 344 -13.21 0.34 2.53
C VAL A 344 -12.74 1.67 1.92
N PRO A 345 -12.89 2.82 2.60
CA PRO A 345 -12.44 4.10 2.08
C PRO A 345 -10.92 4.12 1.88
N PRO A 346 -10.43 4.53 0.70
CA PRO A 346 -9.02 4.69 0.43
C PRO A 346 -8.40 5.79 1.30
N HIS A 347 -7.17 5.52 1.74
CA HIS A 347 -6.38 6.43 2.53
C HIS A 347 -4.93 6.36 2.06
N PHE A 348 -4.36 7.50 1.70
CA PHE A 348 -2.98 7.60 1.26
C PHE A 348 -2.22 8.62 2.10
N TYR A 349 -0.94 8.34 2.34
CA TYR A 349 0.01 9.28 2.92
C TYR A 349 1.09 9.61 1.90
N ARG A 350 1.53 10.87 1.91
CA ARG A 350 2.63 11.32 1.08
C ARG A 350 3.92 10.68 1.55
N THR A 351 4.70 10.15 0.61
CA THR A 351 6.08 9.69 0.87
C THR A 351 7.07 10.59 0.12
N VAL A 352 8.24 10.08 -0.24
CA VAL A 352 9.30 10.87 -0.86
C VAL A 352 8.85 11.38 -2.25
N GLY A 353 9.15 12.65 -2.54
CA GLY A 353 8.81 13.26 -3.83
C GLY A 353 7.33 13.61 -3.97
N GLU A 354 6.77 13.29 -5.14
CA GLU A 354 5.38 13.52 -5.54
C GLU A 354 4.53 12.23 -5.49
N THR A 355 4.86 11.31 -4.60
CA THR A 355 4.18 10.00 -4.51
C THR A 355 3.29 9.86 -3.26
N PHE A 356 2.23 9.09 -3.42
CA PHE A 356 1.30 8.67 -2.37
C PHE A 356 1.41 7.18 -2.13
N THR A 357 1.47 6.77 -0.86
CA THR A 357 1.47 5.37 -0.46
C THR A 357 0.13 5.00 0.15
N CYS A 358 -0.47 3.90 -0.31
CA CYS A 358 -1.72 3.37 0.21
C CYS A 358 -1.54 2.84 1.65
N ARG A 359 -2.41 3.26 2.57
CA ARG A 359 -2.39 2.80 3.98
C ARG A 359 -2.58 1.32 4.16
N TYR A 360 -3.31 0.68 3.26
CA TYR A 360 -3.73 -0.71 3.45
C TYR A 360 -2.74 -1.70 2.85
N CYS A 361 -2.30 -1.47 1.61
CA CYS A 361 -1.41 -2.39 0.90
C CYS A 361 0.03 -1.90 0.75
N GLY A 362 0.35 -0.68 1.17
CA GLY A 362 1.70 -0.10 1.04
C GLY A 362 2.12 0.22 -0.40
N LYS A 363 1.27 0.02 -1.42
CA LYS A 363 1.60 0.36 -2.81
C LYS A 363 1.83 1.87 -2.95
N ARG A 364 2.92 2.25 -3.63
CA ARG A 364 3.21 3.62 -4.05
C ARG A 364 2.47 3.94 -5.35
N HIS A 365 1.98 5.16 -5.45
CA HIS A 365 1.24 5.71 -6.56
C HIS A 365 1.78 7.11 -6.87
N GLU A 366 1.89 7.46 -8.15
CA GLU A 366 2.02 8.87 -8.52
C GLU A 366 0.75 9.63 -8.11
N TYR A 367 0.88 10.90 -7.74
CA TYR A 367 -0.27 11.70 -7.28
C TYR A 367 -1.40 11.83 -8.30
N GLY A 368 -1.09 11.70 -9.59
CA GLY A 368 -2.08 11.65 -10.67
C GLY A 368 -2.85 10.34 -10.77
N ASP A 369 -2.28 9.24 -10.28
CA ASP A 369 -2.79 7.89 -10.52
C ASP A 369 -3.89 7.49 -9.54
N ILE A 370 -3.97 8.10 -8.37
CA ILE A 370 -4.93 7.69 -7.34
C ILE A 370 -6.38 8.02 -7.69
N TRP A 371 -6.64 8.81 -8.74
CA TRP A 371 -7.96 9.32 -9.07
C TRP A 371 -8.76 8.34 -9.93
N ASP A 372 -10.03 8.16 -9.60
CA ASP A 372 -11.04 7.49 -10.41
C ASP A 372 -11.77 8.57 -11.20
N LEU A 373 -11.22 8.85 -12.38
CA LEU A 373 -11.80 9.79 -13.31
C LEU A 373 -12.90 9.11 -14.08
#